data_AF-A0A0F7IE07-F1
#
_entry.id   AF-A0A0F7IE07-F1
#
_cell.length_a   1.000
_cell.length_b   1.000
_cell.length_c   1.000
_cell.angle_alpha   90.00
_cell.angle_beta   90.00
_cell.angle_gamma   90.00
#
_symmetry.space_group_name_H-M   'P 1'
#
loop_
_entity.id
_entity.type
_entity.pdbx_description
1 polymer ?
#
loop_
_entity_poly.entity_id
_entity_poly.type
_entity_poly.pdbx_seq_one_letter_code
_entity_poly.pdbx_strand_id
1 'polypeptide(L)'
;MYAFEEEYGWSEVERLPGLLFLEGFENSSNIYFFDFDEAFLVDTGNDYTAFLELSEISDISRISGIFLTHAHNDHTLGLFELARAYREFDGVTVYLHASMADALQKRIERWGRDIKVVPLGGGEVVKAGDYEFRVLDTPGHTLDSLSLYSEEHEVIFSGDAVITSPVIDENLGGSIRNYLMTLRYLRMLSIQAIFPGHGYYAEGDVCRLILDKAYLNAISELPPDKPLTEAARTALRMGLVDEAEFALRAHLEIDDPDDRDAIIGLASILADKGRFEEVRGVLEDLLFENNADALYIAGMAAMKAGRFSDAAEYFSRLNRVRPSRQSRILYATALYESGKVEEAMKIEEFRSIYAKFTQK
;
A
#
# COMPACT_ATOMS: atom_id res chain seq x y z
N MET A 1 -21.54 -17.06 -33.07
CA MET A 1 -21.52 -18.01 -31.95
C MET A 1 -20.16 -17.80 -31.31
N TYR A 2 -20.10 -16.94 -30.29
CA TYR A 2 -18.84 -16.66 -29.58
C TYR A 2 -18.55 -17.89 -28.72
N ALA A 3 -17.36 -18.48 -28.90
CA ALA A 3 -16.87 -19.55 -28.04
C ALA A 3 -16.52 -18.94 -26.68
N PHE A 4 -17.45 -19.05 -25.73
CA PHE A 4 -17.15 -18.97 -24.30
C PHE A 4 -16.86 -20.41 -23.87
N GLU A 5 -15.62 -20.86 -24.10
CA GLU A 5 -15.06 -22.08 -23.51
C GLU A 5 -13.66 -21.70 -23.01
N GLU A 6 -13.60 -20.79 -22.04
CA GLU A 6 -12.55 -20.85 -21.02
C GLU A 6 -13.21 -21.60 -19.87
N GLU A 7 -12.76 -22.83 -19.63
CA GLU A 7 -13.27 -23.68 -18.55
C GLU A 7 -13.03 -22.98 -17.20
N TYR A 8 -14.11 -22.50 -16.57
CA TYR A 8 -14.11 -22.22 -15.14
C TYR A 8 -13.77 -23.53 -14.43
N GLY A 9 -12.58 -23.61 -13.83
CA GLY A 9 -12.09 -24.81 -13.19
C GLY A 9 -10.72 -24.62 -12.58
N TRP A 10 -10.28 -25.63 -11.85
CA TRP A 10 -8.97 -25.66 -11.21
C TRP A 10 -7.84 -25.66 -12.25
N SER A 11 -6.87 -24.79 -12.05
CA SER A 11 -5.70 -24.65 -12.92
C SER A 11 -4.41 -24.66 -12.11
N GLU A 12 -3.36 -25.28 -12.62
CA GLU A 12 -2.05 -25.26 -11.96
C GLU A 12 -1.32 -23.94 -12.21
N VAL A 13 -0.72 -23.37 -11.17
CA VAL A 13 0.06 -22.14 -11.25
C VAL A 13 1.53 -22.47 -11.50
N GLU A 14 2.04 -22.16 -12.69
CA GLU A 14 3.41 -22.53 -13.11
C GLU A 14 4.52 -22.01 -12.15
N ARG A 15 4.35 -20.82 -11.58
CA ARG A 15 5.35 -20.20 -10.68
C ARG A 15 5.48 -20.92 -9.34
N LEU A 16 4.42 -21.57 -8.87
CA LEU A 16 4.40 -22.32 -7.62
C LEU A 16 3.93 -23.74 -7.93
N PRO A 17 4.81 -24.62 -8.46
CA PRO A 17 4.46 -26.01 -8.74
C PRO A 17 3.78 -26.68 -7.55
N GLY A 18 2.69 -27.41 -7.83
CA GLY A 18 1.82 -27.98 -6.81
C GLY A 18 0.74 -27.03 -6.27
N LEU A 19 0.66 -25.78 -6.73
CA LEU A 19 -0.46 -24.89 -6.43
C LEU A 19 -1.54 -25.00 -7.51
N LEU A 20 -2.74 -25.40 -7.10
CA LEU A 20 -3.96 -25.30 -7.90
C LEU A 20 -4.74 -24.03 -7.51
N PHE A 21 -5.25 -23.33 -8.51
CA PHE A 21 -6.02 -22.11 -8.39
C PHE A 21 -7.42 -22.32 -8.98
N LEU A 22 -8.43 -21.92 -8.21
CA LEU A 22 -9.80 -21.76 -8.68
C LEU A 22 -10.20 -20.28 -8.56
N GLU A 23 -10.54 -19.65 -9.68
CA GLU A 23 -11.13 -18.31 -9.68
C GLU A 23 -12.53 -18.37 -9.07
N GLY A 24 -12.82 -17.45 -8.14
CA GLY A 24 -14.12 -17.38 -7.47
C GLY A 24 -15.26 -17.12 -8.46
N PHE A 25 -16.28 -17.99 -8.46
CA PHE A 25 -17.49 -17.78 -9.24
C PHE A 25 -18.47 -16.83 -8.53
N GLU A 26 -19.04 -15.88 -9.28
CA GLU A 26 -19.95 -14.84 -8.78
C GLU A 26 -19.41 -14.06 -7.57
N ASN A 27 -19.91 -14.37 -6.36
CA ASN A 27 -19.55 -13.71 -5.10
C ASN A 27 -18.69 -14.61 -4.22
N SER A 28 -18.04 -15.64 -4.76
CA SER A 28 -17.04 -16.43 -4.03
C SER A 28 -15.68 -15.75 -4.07
N SER A 29 -14.88 -15.93 -3.02
CA SER A 29 -13.45 -15.72 -3.12
C SER A 29 -12.83 -16.77 -4.05
N ASN A 30 -11.63 -16.45 -4.51
CA ASN A 30 -10.68 -17.41 -5.03
C ASN A 30 -10.34 -18.47 -3.98
N ILE A 31 -9.94 -19.65 -4.46
CA ILE A 31 -9.43 -20.72 -3.62
C ILE A 31 -8.07 -21.16 -4.17
N TYR A 32 -7.10 -21.30 -3.27
CA TYR A 32 -5.74 -21.74 -3.58
C TYR A 32 -5.45 -23.02 -2.82
N PHE A 33 -5.14 -24.09 -3.55
CA PHE A 33 -4.91 -25.42 -3.00
C PHE A 33 -3.49 -25.90 -3.31
N PHE A 34 -2.65 -26.02 -2.29
CA PHE A 34 -1.33 -26.63 -2.38
C PHE A 34 -1.49 -28.15 -2.28
N ASP A 35 -1.39 -28.83 -3.43
CA ASP A 35 -1.54 -30.28 -3.58
C ASP A 35 -0.22 -31.01 -3.28
N PHE A 36 0.01 -31.25 -1.99
CA PHE A 36 1.13 -32.04 -1.47
C PHE A 36 0.61 -33.22 -0.64
N ASP A 37 1.52 -34.03 -0.08
CA ASP A 37 1.16 -35.12 0.85
C ASP A 37 0.39 -34.59 2.06
N GLU A 38 0.78 -33.41 2.56
CA GLU A 38 0.02 -32.60 3.52
C GLU A 38 -0.52 -31.37 2.78
N ALA A 39 -1.77 -31.46 2.31
CA ALA A 39 -2.37 -30.42 1.49
C ALA A 39 -2.79 -29.21 2.33
N PHE A 40 -2.78 -28.03 1.69
CA PHE A 40 -3.03 -26.76 2.36
C PHE A 40 -3.92 -25.85 1.52
N LEU A 41 -4.89 -25.18 2.15
CA LEU A 41 -5.76 -24.20 1.50
C LEU A 41 -5.43 -22.77 1.94
N VAL A 42 -5.48 -21.82 1.01
CA VAL A 42 -5.63 -20.39 1.31
C VAL A 42 -7.02 -19.97 0.85
N ASP A 43 -7.82 -19.55 1.84
CA ASP A 43 -9.26 -19.39 1.77
C ASP A 43 -10.01 -20.64 1.28
N THR A 44 -11.34 -20.60 1.38
CA THR A 44 -12.20 -21.75 1.09
C THR A 44 -13.41 -21.39 0.23
N GLY A 45 -13.54 -20.14 -0.19
CA GLY A 45 -14.66 -19.70 -1.01
C GLY A 45 -16.02 -19.81 -0.31
N ASN A 46 -17.07 -19.60 -1.10
CA ASN A 46 -18.44 -19.99 -0.76
C ASN A 46 -19.12 -20.80 -1.88
N ASP A 47 -18.36 -21.20 -2.90
CA ASP A 47 -18.84 -22.05 -3.98
C ASP A 47 -18.93 -23.51 -3.54
N TYR A 48 -20.16 -24.04 -3.53
CA TYR A 48 -20.45 -25.40 -3.09
C TYR A 48 -20.08 -26.48 -4.11
N THR A 49 -19.66 -26.13 -5.33
CA THR A 49 -19.13 -27.11 -6.29
C THR A 49 -17.60 -27.21 -6.25
N ALA A 50 -16.91 -26.21 -5.70
CA ALA A 50 -15.45 -26.13 -5.72
C ALA A 50 -14.75 -27.39 -5.19
N PHE A 51 -15.18 -27.91 -4.04
CA PHE A 51 -14.56 -29.11 -3.45
C PHE A 51 -15.04 -30.42 -4.06
N LEU A 52 -16.22 -30.44 -4.71
CA LEU A 52 -16.64 -31.57 -5.52
C LEU A 52 -15.72 -31.70 -6.74
N GLU A 53 -15.51 -30.59 -7.46
CA GLU A 53 -14.62 -30.51 -8.61
C GLU A 53 -13.16 -30.79 -8.22
N LEU A 54 -12.68 -30.24 -7.11
CA LEU A 54 -11.33 -30.52 -6.61
C LEU A 54 -11.13 -32.02 -6.32
N SER A 55 -12.16 -32.69 -5.80
CA SER A 55 -12.10 -34.13 -5.50
C SER A 55 -12.02 -35.03 -6.74
N GLU A 56 -12.32 -34.50 -7.93
CA GLU A 56 -12.17 -35.23 -9.19
C GLU A 56 -10.73 -35.24 -9.69
N ILE A 57 -9.92 -34.25 -9.28
CA ILE A 57 -8.54 -34.06 -9.76
C ILE A 57 -7.48 -34.23 -8.67
N SER A 58 -7.87 -34.17 -7.39
CA SER A 58 -6.98 -34.32 -6.25
C SER A 58 -7.67 -35.00 -5.06
N ASP A 59 -6.87 -35.40 -4.06
CA ASP A 59 -7.34 -36.07 -2.86
C ASP A 59 -7.47 -35.06 -1.71
N ILE A 60 -8.66 -34.49 -1.61
CA ILE A 60 -9.01 -33.51 -0.57
C ILE A 60 -8.98 -34.07 0.85
N SER A 61 -8.87 -35.40 1.04
CA SER A 61 -8.69 -35.99 2.38
C SER A 61 -7.31 -35.68 2.99
N ARG A 62 -6.36 -35.23 2.17
CA ARG A 62 -5.01 -34.79 2.61
C ARG A 62 -4.96 -33.37 3.15
N ILE A 63 -6.08 -32.62 3.10
CA ILE A 63 -6.14 -31.27 3.67
C ILE A 63 -5.79 -31.35 5.16
N SER A 64 -4.67 -30.73 5.51
CA SER A 64 -4.14 -30.70 6.88
C SER A 64 -4.09 -29.29 7.46
N GLY A 65 -4.07 -28.28 6.59
CA GLY A 65 -3.99 -26.87 6.95
C GLY A 65 -4.89 -25.98 6.11
N ILE A 66 -5.45 -24.94 6.72
CA ILE A 66 -6.24 -23.91 6.06
C ILE A 66 -5.83 -22.56 6.61
N PHE A 67 -5.45 -21.62 5.76
CA PHE A 67 -5.25 -20.23 6.10
C PHE A 67 -6.46 -19.42 5.63
N LEU A 68 -7.11 -18.70 6.55
CA LEU A 68 -8.18 -17.77 6.23
C LEU A 68 -7.62 -16.36 6.24
N THR A 69 -7.70 -15.66 5.10
CA THR A 69 -7.19 -14.30 4.95
C THR A 69 -7.98 -13.32 5.82
N HIS A 70 -9.31 -13.47 5.89
CA HIS A 70 -10.19 -12.70 6.77
C HIS A 70 -11.57 -13.36 6.92
N ALA A 71 -12.41 -12.82 7.80
CA ALA A 71 -13.66 -13.44 8.23
C ALA A 71 -14.89 -13.24 7.31
N HIS A 72 -14.73 -12.72 6.10
CA HIS A 72 -15.85 -12.63 5.17
C HIS A 72 -16.37 -14.01 4.76
N ASN A 73 -17.67 -14.09 4.48
CA ASN A 73 -18.35 -15.37 4.28
C ASN A 73 -17.90 -16.03 2.97
N ASP A 74 -17.70 -15.23 1.95
CA ASP A 74 -17.18 -15.60 0.65
C ASP A 74 -15.75 -16.15 0.68
N HIS A 75 -15.00 -15.94 1.76
CA HIS A 75 -13.70 -16.58 2.00
C HIS A 75 -13.78 -17.83 2.88
N THR A 76 -14.74 -17.85 3.81
CA THR A 76 -14.73 -18.80 4.93
C THR A 76 -15.82 -19.86 4.87
N LEU A 77 -16.87 -19.71 4.06
CA LEU A 77 -18.03 -20.63 4.11
C LEU A 77 -17.68 -22.05 3.65
N GLY A 78 -16.74 -22.22 2.73
CA GLY A 78 -16.25 -23.54 2.32
C GLY A 78 -15.64 -24.37 3.45
N LEU A 79 -15.02 -23.75 4.45
CA LEU A 79 -14.57 -24.43 5.68
C LEU A 79 -15.74 -25.15 6.37
N PHE A 80 -16.91 -24.52 6.41
CA PHE A 80 -18.10 -25.07 7.05
C PHE A 80 -18.68 -26.23 6.26
N GLU A 81 -18.61 -26.15 4.93
CA GLU A 81 -18.97 -27.26 4.05
C GLU A 81 -18.04 -28.44 4.29
N LEU A 82 -16.72 -28.21 4.22
CA LEU A 82 -15.71 -29.24 4.41
C LEU A 82 -15.88 -29.95 5.77
N ALA A 83 -16.01 -29.18 6.85
CA ALA A 83 -16.17 -29.70 8.20
C ALA A 83 -17.47 -30.50 8.41
N ARG A 84 -18.51 -30.27 7.60
CA ARG A 84 -19.80 -30.98 7.70
C ARG A 84 -19.91 -32.16 6.75
N ALA A 85 -19.34 -32.07 5.56
CA ALA A 85 -19.49 -33.06 4.50
C ALA A 85 -18.44 -34.17 4.58
N TYR A 86 -17.22 -33.88 5.04
CA TYR A 86 -16.09 -34.83 4.97
C TYR A 86 -15.69 -35.33 6.36
N ARG A 87 -15.77 -36.65 6.58
CA ARG A 87 -15.55 -37.23 7.92
C ARG A 87 -14.09 -37.15 8.33
N GLU A 88 -13.20 -37.30 7.36
CA GLU A 88 -11.74 -37.31 7.45
C GLU A 88 -11.16 -35.91 7.74
N PHE A 89 -11.99 -34.88 7.77
CA PHE A 89 -11.59 -33.50 8.05
C PHE A 89 -11.36 -33.21 9.55
N ASP A 90 -10.98 -34.23 10.33
CA ASP A 90 -10.53 -34.10 11.71
C ASP A 90 -8.99 -34.07 11.72
N GLY A 91 -8.37 -33.35 12.65
CA GLY A 91 -6.93 -33.09 12.70
C GLY A 91 -6.46 -31.88 11.88
N VAL A 92 -7.37 -31.23 11.15
CA VAL A 92 -7.08 -30.03 10.34
C VAL A 92 -6.71 -28.85 11.23
N THR A 93 -5.68 -28.09 10.83
CA THR A 93 -5.30 -26.84 11.49
C THR A 93 -5.79 -25.63 10.70
N VAL A 94 -6.59 -24.76 11.33
CA VAL A 94 -7.06 -23.51 10.74
C VAL A 94 -6.31 -22.32 11.33
N TYR A 95 -5.60 -21.61 10.46
CA TYR A 95 -4.86 -20.38 10.74
C TYR A 95 -5.72 -19.18 10.37
N LEU A 96 -5.85 -18.23 11.29
CA LEU A 96 -6.61 -17.00 11.06
C LEU A 96 -6.17 -15.90 12.03
N HIS A 97 -6.62 -14.67 11.79
CA HIS A 97 -6.33 -13.56 12.67
C HIS A 97 -6.85 -13.79 14.10
N ALA A 98 -6.03 -13.42 15.09
CA ALA A 98 -6.25 -13.70 16.50
C ALA A 98 -7.58 -13.13 17.03
N SER A 99 -8.08 -12.03 16.46
CA SER A 99 -9.38 -11.45 16.83
C SER A 99 -10.57 -12.38 16.56
N MET A 100 -10.43 -13.33 15.62
CA MET A 100 -11.50 -14.21 15.18
C MET A 100 -11.41 -15.63 15.75
N ALA A 101 -10.28 -15.98 16.37
CA ALA A 101 -10.01 -17.34 16.85
C ALA A 101 -11.06 -17.85 17.86
N ASP A 102 -11.47 -17.02 18.84
CA ASP A 102 -12.50 -17.42 19.82
C ASP A 102 -13.88 -17.66 19.16
N ALA A 103 -14.24 -16.87 18.15
CA ALA A 103 -15.49 -17.02 17.43
C ALA A 103 -15.52 -18.33 16.62
N LEU A 104 -14.41 -18.67 15.95
CA LEU A 104 -14.28 -19.91 15.19
C LEU A 104 -14.22 -21.14 16.12
N GLN A 105 -13.44 -21.07 17.20
CA GLN A 105 -13.31 -22.15 18.18
C GLN A 105 -14.68 -22.57 18.75
N LYS A 106 -15.51 -21.59 19.14
CA LYS A 106 -16.88 -21.84 19.62
C LYS A 106 -17.80 -22.47 18.57
N ARG A 107 -17.56 -22.22 17.28
CA ARG A 107 -18.33 -22.83 16.17
C ARG A 107 -17.89 -24.27 15.95
N ILE A 108 -16.58 -24.53 15.93
CA ILE A 108 -16.00 -25.88 15.80
C ILE A 108 -16.47 -26.80 16.94
N GLU A 109 -16.43 -26.31 18.19
CA GLU A 109 -16.89 -27.06 19.35
C GLU A 109 -18.36 -27.51 19.23
N ARG A 110 -19.21 -26.68 18.63
CA ARG A 110 -20.62 -27.01 18.39
C ARG A 110 -20.81 -28.08 17.32
N TRP A 111 -19.86 -28.23 16.40
CA TRP A 111 -19.89 -29.30 15.39
C TRP A 111 -19.32 -30.61 15.92
N GLY A 112 -18.62 -30.60 17.06
CA GLY A 112 -17.98 -31.78 17.62
C GLY A 112 -16.86 -32.31 16.71
N ARG A 113 -16.15 -31.40 16.03
CA ARG A 113 -15.02 -31.70 15.13
C ARG A 113 -13.71 -31.46 15.85
N ASP A 114 -12.69 -32.26 15.53
CA ASP A 114 -11.32 -32.05 16.01
C ASP A 114 -10.59 -31.14 15.01
N ILE A 115 -10.79 -29.84 15.12
CA ILE A 115 -10.10 -28.83 14.29
C ILE A 115 -9.29 -27.93 15.22
N LYS A 116 -8.00 -27.80 14.94
CA LYS A 116 -7.09 -26.96 15.72
C LYS A 116 -7.13 -25.52 15.19
N VAL A 117 -7.54 -24.58 16.03
CA VAL A 117 -7.49 -23.15 15.69
C VAL A 117 -6.15 -22.54 16.12
N VAL A 118 -5.45 -21.89 15.19
CA VAL A 118 -4.18 -21.19 15.43
C VAL A 118 -4.37 -19.68 15.20
N PRO A 119 -4.37 -18.87 16.27
CA PRO A 119 -4.46 -17.42 16.13
C PRO A 119 -3.13 -16.83 15.62
N LEU A 120 -3.22 -15.89 14.68
CA LEU A 120 -2.09 -15.17 14.09
C LEU A 120 -2.24 -13.65 14.29
N GLY A 121 -1.10 -12.95 14.39
CA GLY A 121 -1.06 -11.48 14.53
C GLY A 121 -0.07 -10.78 13.62
N GLY A 122 0.62 -11.50 12.74
CA GLY A 122 1.65 -10.98 11.84
C GLY A 122 3.07 -11.27 12.32
N GLY A 123 3.92 -11.65 11.37
CA GLY A 123 5.32 -12.02 11.59
C GLY A 123 5.56 -13.51 11.82
N GLU A 124 4.51 -14.31 12.06
CA GLU A 124 4.63 -15.77 12.11
C GLU A 124 4.97 -16.35 10.73
N VAL A 125 5.39 -17.62 10.72
CA VAL A 125 5.62 -18.40 9.50
C VAL A 125 4.61 -19.53 9.42
N VAL A 126 3.95 -19.64 8.27
CA VAL A 126 3.02 -20.72 7.92
C VAL A 126 3.63 -21.51 6.77
N LYS A 127 3.52 -22.84 6.84
CA LYS A 127 3.98 -23.75 5.79
C LYS A 127 2.79 -24.25 4.98
N ALA A 128 2.94 -24.27 3.66
CA ALA A 128 1.98 -24.88 2.74
C ALA A 128 2.77 -25.73 1.75
N GLY A 129 2.76 -27.06 1.94
CA GLY A 129 3.64 -27.97 1.23
C GLY A 129 5.12 -27.62 1.44
N ASP A 130 5.86 -27.49 0.35
CA ASP A 130 7.29 -27.14 0.35
C ASP A 130 7.55 -25.63 0.54
N TYR A 131 6.51 -24.80 0.63
CA TYR A 131 6.63 -23.34 0.69
C TYR A 131 6.51 -22.81 2.12
N GLU A 132 7.33 -21.81 2.46
CA GLU A 132 7.24 -21.05 3.70
C GLU A 132 6.76 -19.61 3.41
N PHE A 133 5.75 -19.19 4.18
CA PHE A 133 5.16 -17.86 4.06
C PHE A 133 5.23 -17.12 5.39
N ARG A 134 5.72 -15.88 5.35
CA ARG A 134 5.57 -14.93 6.45
C ARG A 134 4.17 -14.35 6.44
N VAL A 135 3.49 -14.42 7.57
CA VAL A 135 2.18 -13.80 7.77
C VAL A 135 2.37 -12.29 7.88
N LEU A 136 1.63 -11.53 7.11
CA LEU A 136 1.54 -10.08 7.18
C LEU A 136 0.20 -9.69 7.79
N ASP A 137 0.22 -8.81 8.78
CA ASP A 137 -0.98 -8.10 9.23
C ASP A 137 -1.30 -7.01 8.21
N THR A 138 -2.45 -7.12 7.54
CA THR A 138 -2.83 -6.28 6.38
C THR A 138 -4.21 -5.64 6.55
N PRO A 139 -4.47 -4.94 7.67
CA PRO A 139 -5.78 -4.38 7.96
C PRO A 139 -6.15 -3.28 6.96
N GLY A 140 -7.44 -3.11 6.73
CA GLY A 140 -7.95 -2.03 5.89
C GLY A 140 -9.31 -2.35 5.30
N HIS A 141 -9.38 -3.45 4.54
CA HIS A 141 -10.64 -4.01 4.05
C HIS A 141 -11.51 -4.44 5.25
N THR A 142 -10.95 -5.31 6.09
CA THR A 142 -11.40 -5.57 7.46
C THR A 142 -10.26 -5.34 8.45
N LEU A 143 -10.54 -5.32 9.75
CA LEU A 143 -9.49 -5.24 10.78
C LEU A 143 -8.73 -6.56 10.97
N ASP A 144 -9.35 -7.68 10.61
CA ASP A 144 -8.80 -9.03 10.78
C ASP A 144 -8.11 -9.58 9.51
N SER A 145 -7.85 -8.71 8.53
CA SER A 145 -7.20 -9.08 7.27
C SER A 145 -5.73 -9.46 7.47
N LEU A 146 -5.36 -10.63 6.95
CA LEU A 146 -3.99 -11.14 6.87
C LEU A 146 -3.62 -11.48 5.43
N SER A 147 -2.32 -11.48 5.15
CA SER A 147 -1.77 -11.96 3.88
C SER A 147 -0.60 -12.92 4.12
N LEU A 148 -0.36 -13.83 3.18
CA LEU A 148 0.82 -14.70 3.17
C LEU A 148 1.83 -14.17 2.16
N TYR A 149 3.06 -13.89 2.60
CA TYR A 149 4.12 -13.39 1.74
C TYR A 149 5.34 -14.31 1.78
N SER A 150 5.83 -14.72 0.61
CA SER A 150 7.12 -15.39 0.49
C SER A 150 8.11 -14.46 -0.21
N GLU A 151 9.16 -14.09 0.52
CA GLU A 151 10.26 -13.29 -0.01
C GLU A 151 11.12 -14.08 -1.00
N GLU A 152 11.28 -15.38 -0.79
CA GLU A 152 12.05 -16.27 -1.66
C GLU A 152 11.44 -16.39 -3.07
N HIS A 153 10.10 -16.50 -3.14
CA HIS A 153 9.38 -16.64 -4.40
C HIS A 153 8.81 -15.31 -4.92
N GLU A 154 8.95 -14.23 -4.15
CA GLU A 154 8.39 -12.89 -4.42
C GLU A 154 6.87 -12.94 -4.68
N VAL A 155 6.14 -13.74 -3.91
CA VAL A 155 4.68 -13.93 -4.08
C VAL A 155 3.91 -13.48 -2.85
N ILE A 156 2.67 -13.00 -3.07
CA ILE A 156 1.73 -12.69 -2.00
C ILE A 156 0.36 -13.29 -2.26
N PHE A 157 -0.22 -13.97 -1.26
CA PHE A 157 -1.65 -14.23 -1.18
C PHE A 157 -2.27 -13.10 -0.36
N SER A 158 -2.86 -12.12 -1.05
CA SER A 158 -3.23 -10.86 -0.42
C SER A 158 -4.59 -10.89 0.28
N GLY A 159 -5.43 -11.90 0.00
CA GLY A 159 -6.86 -11.76 0.21
C GLY A 159 -7.33 -10.44 -0.43
N ASP A 160 -8.13 -9.68 0.31
CA ASP A 160 -8.69 -8.42 -0.15
C ASP A 160 -7.82 -7.19 0.16
N ALA A 161 -6.58 -7.39 0.61
CA ALA A 161 -5.62 -6.31 0.84
C ALA A 161 -5.15 -5.65 -0.46
N VAL A 162 -5.23 -6.33 -1.62
CA VAL A 162 -4.84 -5.82 -2.94
C VAL A 162 -5.97 -6.03 -3.93
N ILE A 163 -6.99 -5.18 -3.85
CA ILE A 163 -8.07 -5.08 -4.84
C ILE A 163 -8.05 -3.70 -5.50
N THR A 164 -8.23 -3.65 -6.83
CA THR A 164 -8.19 -2.36 -7.55
C THR A 164 -9.43 -1.52 -7.32
N SER A 165 -10.50 -2.06 -6.76
CA SER A 165 -11.67 -1.30 -6.32
C SER A 165 -11.76 -1.45 -4.81
N PRO A 166 -11.31 -0.46 -4.01
CA PRO A 166 -11.28 -0.58 -2.56
C PRO A 166 -12.70 -0.82 -2.01
N VAL A 167 -12.84 -1.86 -1.20
CA VAL A 167 -14.05 -2.12 -0.40
C VAL A 167 -13.62 -2.02 1.06
N ILE A 168 -14.31 -1.20 1.84
CA ILE A 168 -14.00 -1.02 3.27
C ILE A 168 -15.23 -1.44 4.08
N ASP A 169 -15.13 -2.56 4.79
CA ASP A 169 -16.20 -3.03 5.67
C ASP A 169 -16.01 -2.48 7.09
N GLU A 170 -16.59 -1.30 7.32
CA GLU A 170 -16.56 -0.64 8.64
C GLU A 170 -17.19 -1.51 9.75
N ASN A 171 -18.10 -2.45 9.43
CA ASN A 171 -18.72 -3.32 10.44
C ASN A 171 -17.72 -4.31 11.04
N LEU A 172 -16.69 -4.69 10.27
CA LEU A 172 -15.57 -5.52 10.72
C LEU A 172 -14.33 -4.69 11.03
N GLY A 173 -14.49 -3.38 11.25
CA GLY A 173 -13.40 -2.48 11.63
C GLY A 173 -12.50 -2.06 10.47
N GLY A 174 -12.96 -2.23 9.22
CA GLY A 174 -12.31 -1.69 8.04
C GLY A 174 -12.06 -0.19 8.15
N SER A 175 -10.97 0.27 7.57
CA SER A 175 -10.57 1.68 7.60
C SER A 175 -9.72 2.03 6.39
N ILE A 176 -10.14 3.07 5.65
CA ILE A 176 -9.37 3.58 4.51
C ILE A 176 -7.95 4.00 4.92
N ARG A 177 -7.77 4.49 6.15
CA ARG A 177 -6.44 4.84 6.66
C ARG A 177 -5.56 3.61 6.80
N ASN A 178 -6.06 2.54 7.41
CA ASN A 178 -5.29 1.29 7.53
C ASN A 178 -5.02 0.69 6.15
N TYR A 179 -6.01 0.71 5.26
CA TYR A 179 -5.88 0.20 3.89
C TYR A 179 -4.75 0.92 3.12
N LEU A 180 -4.67 2.25 3.22
CA LEU A 180 -3.58 3.03 2.64
C LEU A 180 -2.22 2.66 3.26
N MET A 181 -2.13 2.46 4.57
CA MET A 181 -0.87 2.03 5.22
C MET A 181 -0.45 0.64 4.76
N THR A 182 -1.40 -0.29 4.65
CA THR A 182 -1.20 -1.65 4.13
C THR A 182 -0.67 -1.61 2.71
N LEU A 183 -1.38 -0.96 1.79
CA LEU A 183 -0.94 -0.83 0.40
C LEU A 183 0.41 -0.14 0.26
N ARG A 184 0.68 0.90 1.08
CA ARG A 184 2.00 1.55 1.10
C ARG A 184 3.10 0.58 1.55
N TYR A 185 2.85 -0.23 2.57
CA TYR A 185 3.80 -1.26 3.02
C TYR A 185 4.03 -2.32 1.95
N LEU A 186 2.97 -2.85 1.34
CA LEU A 186 3.08 -3.85 0.27
C LEU A 186 3.85 -3.32 -0.94
N ARG A 187 3.70 -2.04 -1.29
CA ARG A 187 4.49 -1.36 -2.32
C ARG A 187 5.99 -1.23 -1.98
N MET A 188 6.42 -1.54 -0.77
CA MET A 188 7.85 -1.56 -0.41
C MET A 188 8.46 -2.97 -0.51
N LEU A 189 7.63 -4.00 -0.73
CA LEU A 189 8.07 -5.39 -0.85
C LEU A 189 8.39 -5.74 -2.30
N SER A 190 9.27 -6.73 -2.50
CA SER A 190 9.48 -7.36 -3.79
C SER A 190 8.34 -8.36 -4.05
N ILE A 191 7.41 -7.99 -4.92
CA ILE A 191 6.24 -8.80 -5.28
C ILE A 191 6.19 -8.92 -6.81
N GLN A 192 6.37 -10.14 -7.29
CA GLN A 192 6.31 -10.58 -8.68
C GLN A 192 5.11 -11.48 -8.98
N ALA A 193 4.35 -11.90 -7.97
CA ALA A 193 3.02 -12.47 -8.17
C ALA A 193 2.05 -12.07 -7.06
N ILE A 194 0.82 -11.75 -7.44
CA ILE A 194 -0.28 -11.40 -6.53
C ILE A 194 -1.41 -12.40 -6.75
N PHE A 195 -1.75 -13.12 -5.69
CA PHE A 195 -2.85 -14.06 -5.58
C PHE A 195 -3.96 -13.42 -4.72
N PRO A 196 -4.92 -12.69 -5.33
CA PRO A 196 -5.91 -11.91 -4.60
C PRO A 196 -7.07 -12.77 -4.07
N GLY A 197 -7.87 -12.19 -3.18
CA GLY A 197 -9.12 -12.78 -2.74
C GLY A 197 -10.16 -12.90 -3.85
N HIS A 198 -10.17 -11.98 -4.82
CA HIS A 198 -11.09 -11.98 -5.94
C HIS A 198 -10.43 -11.59 -7.26
N GLY A 199 -10.96 -12.15 -8.35
CA GLY A 199 -10.46 -11.95 -9.71
C GLY A 199 -9.19 -12.73 -10.00
N TYR A 200 -8.73 -12.68 -11.25
CA TYR A 200 -7.57 -13.45 -11.68
C TYR A 200 -6.26 -13.00 -11.00
N TYR A 201 -5.37 -13.96 -10.72
CA TYR A 201 -4.04 -13.66 -10.18
C TYR A 201 -3.16 -12.98 -11.24
N ALA A 202 -2.09 -12.33 -10.81
CA ALA A 202 -1.19 -11.60 -11.69
C ALA A 202 0.27 -11.96 -11.43
N GLU A 203 1.09 -11.94 -12.48
CA GLU A 203 2.51 -12.28 -12.42
C GLU A 203 3.39 -11.32 -13.25
N GLY A 204 4.63 -11.13 -12.81
CA GLY A 204 5.63 -10.28 -13.44
C GLY A 204 5.42 -8.79 -13.19
N ASP A 205 5.94 -7.96 -14.09
CA ASP A 205 6.02 -6.51 -13.93
C ASP A 205 4.66 -5.82 -13.74
N VAL A 206 3.56 -6.45 -14.18
CA VAL A 206 2.20 -5.92 -14.00
C VAL A 206 1.78 -5.86 -12.53
N CYS A 207 2.38 -6.68 -11.65
CA CYS A 207 2.09 -6.65 -10.21
C CYS A 207 2.33 -5.26 -9.61
N ARG A 208 3.37 -4.57 -10.09
CA ARG A 208 3.65 -3.21 -9.64
C ARG A 208 2.54 -2.24 -10.03
N LEU A 209 2.04 -2.34 -11.26
CA LEU A 209 0.94 -1.53 -11.76
C LEU A 209 -0.36 -1.80 -11.00
N ILE A 210 -0.63 -3.05 -10.64
CA ILE A 210 -1.80 -3.43 -9.84
C ILE A 210 -1.72 -2.78 -8.45
N LEU A 211 -0.58 -2.87 -7.77
CA LEU A 211 -0.37 -2.24 -6.46
C LEU A 211 -0.47 -0.71 -6.53
N ASP A 212 0.15 -0.09 -7.53
CA ASP A 212 0.09 1.35 -7.74
C ASP A 212 -1.34 1.81 -8.06
N LYS A 213 -2.10 1.03 -8.85
CA LYS A 213 -3.52 1.29 -9.15
C LYS A 213 -4.41 1.12 -7.92
N ALA A 214 -4.25 0.04 -7.15
CA ALA A 214 -4.99 -0.17 -5.91
C ALA A 214 -4.74 0.98 -4.92
N TYR A 215 -3.49 1.41 -4.79
CA TYR A 215 -3.11 2.54 -3.95
C TYR A 215 -3.69 3.87 -4.45
N LEU A 216 -3.63 4.15 -5.75
CA LEU A 216 -4.24 5.35 -6.33
C LEU A 216 -5.75 5.38 -6.09
N ASN A 217 -6.43 4.26 -6.32
CA ASN A 217 -7.88 4.16 -6.16
C ASN A 217 -8.28 4.33 -4.69
N ALA A 218 -7.52 3.77 -3.75
CA ALA A 218 -7.72 4.04 -2.32
C ALA A 218 -7.51 5.52 -1.96
N ILE A 219 -6.55 6.21 -2.58
CA ILE A 219 -6.35 7.66 -2.34
C ILE A 219 -7.52 8.47 -2.93
N SER A 220 -8.06 8.07 -4.08
CA SER A 220 -9.20 8.72 -4.73
C SER A 220 -10.48 8.65 -3.90
N GLU A 221 -10.55 7.80 -2.88
CA GLU A 221 -11.63 7.80 -1.87
C GLU A 221 -11.51 8.94 -0.85
N LEU A 222 -10.52 9.83 -0.96
CA LEU A 222 -10.25 10.91 0.00
C LEU A 222 -10.47 12.34 -0.55
N PRO A 223 -11.65 12.80 -0.99
CA PRO A 223 -12.93 12.13 -0.94
C PRO A 223 -13.32 11.55 -2.31
N PRO A 224 -14.30 10.64 -2.35
CA PRO A 224 -14.76 10.03 -3.60
C PRO A 224 -15.24 11.08 -4.61
N ASP A 225 -15.13 10.72 -5.89
CA ASP A 225 -15.59 11.51 -7.04
C ASP A 225 -15.02 12.94 -7.13
N LYS A 226 -13.83 13.18 -6.54
CA LYS A 226 -13.11 14.45 -6.66
C LYS A 226 -11.79 14.28 -7.42
N PRO A 227 -11.26 15.37 -8.00
CA PRO A 227 -9.93 15.34 -8.63
C PRO A 227 -8.84 14.94 -7.64
N LEU A 228 -7.76 14.34 -8.16
CA LEU A 228 -6.60 13.91 -7.38
C LEU A 228 -5.94 15.05 -6.57
N THR A 229 -6.06 16.29 -7.02
CA THR A 229 -5.58 17.46 -6.25
C THR A 229 -6.37 17.68 -4.95
N GLU A 230 -7.68 17.40 -4.93
CA GLU A 230 -8.45 17.42 -3.69
C GLU A 230 -8.16 16.18 -2.83
N ALA A 231 -7.91 15.03 -3.48
CA ALA A 231 -7.43 13.83 -2.80
C ALA A 231 -6.14 14.10 -2.00
N ALA A 232 -5.16 14.72 -2.66
CA ALA A 232 -3.91 15.14 -2.04
C ALA A 232 -4.13 16.12 -0.87
N ARG A 233 -5.02 17.10 -1.02
CA ARG A 233 -5.34 18.06 0.06
C ARG A 233 -5.95 17.37 1.28
N THR A 234 -6.87 16.42 1.09
CA THR A 234 -7.44 15.66 2.20
C THR A 234 -6.41 14.77 2.86
N ALA A 235 -5.59 14.08 2.07
CA ALA A 235 -4.49 13.26 2.58
C ALA A 235 -3.55 14.09 3.47
N LEU A 236 -3.16 15.29 3.04
CA LEU A 236 -2.37 16.22 3.87
C LEU A 236 -3.08 16.59 5.19
N ARG A 237 -4.38 16.90 5.16
CA ARG A 237 -5.16 17.19 6.38
C ARG A 237 -5.19 16.01 7.35
N MET A 238 -5.07 14.79 6.84
CA MET A 238 -5.02 13.55 7.63
C MET A 238 -3.59 13.17 8.08
N GLY A 239 -2.57 13.91 7.64
CA GLY A 239 -1.16 13.59 7.88
C GLY A 239 -0.60 12.49 6.97
N LEU A 240 -1.30 12.16 5.88
CA LEU A 240 -0.96 11.14 4.90
C LEU A 240 -0.10 11.76 3.78
N VAL A 241 1.16 12.05 4.09
CA VAL A 241 2.05 12.83 3.22
C VAL A 241 2.54 12.05 1.99
N ASP A 242 2.72 10.73 2.10
CA ASP A 242 3.14 9.88 0.97
C ASP A 242 2.00 9.71 -0.04
N GLU A 243 0.78 9.59 0.46
CA GLU A 243 -0.46 9.50 -0.30
C GLU A 243 -0.71 10.80 -1.05
N ALA A 244 -0.50 11.96 -0.39
CA ALA A 244 -0.58 13.26 -1.04
C ALA A 244 0.47 13.45 -2.14
N GLU A 245 1.73 13.06 -1.90
CA GLU A 245 2.78 13.10 -2.93
C GLU A 245 2.38 12.23 -4.14
N PHE A 246 1.90 11.01 -3.87
CA PHE A 246 1.53 10.06 -4.91
C PHE A 246 0.37 10.58 -5.77
N ALA A 247 -0.68 11.15 -5.15
CA ALA A 247 -1.81 11.73 -5.87
C ALA A 247 -1.41 12.93 -6.73
N LEU A 248 -0.53 13.83 -6.24
CA LEU A 248 -0.07 14.97 -7.04
C LEU A 248 0.79 14.53 -8.22
N ARG A 249 1.64 13.52 -8.04
CA ARG A 249 2.41 12.94 -9.16
C ARG A 249 1.50 12.32 -10.21
N ALA A 250 0.52 11.52 -9.78
CA ALA A 250 -0.46 10.91 -10.67
C ALA A 250 -1.27 11.97 -11.42
N HIS A 251 -1.68 13.05 -10.75
CA HIS A 251 -2.39 14.16 -11.38
C HIS A 251 -1.56 14.83 -12.48
N LEU A 252 -0.28 15.14 -12.19
CA LEU A 252 0.63 15.76 -13.15
C LEU A 252 1.01 14.82 -14.31
N GLU A 253 0.91 13.51 -14.13
CA GLU A 253 1.19 12.53 -15.18
C GLU A 253 -0.03 12.26 -16.06
N ILE A 254 -1.22 12.17 -15.46
CA ILE A 254 -2.43 11.63 -16.11
C ILE A 254 -3.39 12.74 -16.53
N ASP A 255 -3.58 13.77 -15.70
CA ASP A 255 -4.64 14.76 -15.88
C ASP A 255 -4.12 16.07 -16.51
N ASP A 256 -3.16 16.73 -15.85
CA ASP A 256 -2.66 18.06 -16.25
C ASP A 256 -1.19 18.25 -15.83
N PRO A 257 -0.22 18.02 -16.74
CA PRO A 257 1.21 18.22 -16.46
C PRO A 257 1.62 19.67 -16.15
N ASP A 258 0.79 20.65 -16.54
CA ASP A 258 1.09 22.07 -16.41
C ASP A 258 0.37 22.74 -15.22
N ASP A 259 -0.33 21.96 -14.37
CA ASP A 259 -1.01 22.48 -13.17
C ASP A 259 0.03 23.05 -12.17
N ARG A 260 0.17 24.38 -12.21
CA ARG A 260 1.11 25.14 -11.38
C ARG A 260 0.86 24.97 -9.88
N ASP A 261 -0.40 24.84 -9.45
CA ASP A 261 -0.72 24.68 -8.03
C ASP A 261 -0.32 23.28 -7.56
N ALA A 262 -0.55 22.25 -8.39
CA ALA A 262 -0.10 20.89 -8.11
C ALA A 262 1.44 20.77 -8.10
N ILE A 263 2.13 21.42 -9.05
CA ILE A 263 3.61 21.50 -9.09
C ILE A 263 4.16 22.14 -7.81
N ILE A 264 3.62 23.29 -7.39
CA ILE A 264 4.03 23.97 -6.16
C ILE A 264 3.73 23.14 -4.91
N GLY A 265 2.56 22.48 -4.88
CA GLY A 265 2.18 21.56 -3.81
C GLY A 265 3.15 20.39 -3.69
N LEU A 266 3.46 19.72 -4.81
CA LEU A 266 4.40 18.60 -4.86
C LEU A 266 5.80 19.04 -4.42
N ALA A 267 6.30 20.15 -4.94
CA ALA A 267 7.60 20.68 -4.57
C ALA A 267 7.69 21.04 -3.08
N SER A 268 6.60 21.54 -2.48
CA SER A 268 6.54 21.80 -1.04
C SER A 268 6.68 20.51 -0.22
N ILE A 269 5.96 19.44 -0.61
CA ILE A 269 6.07 18.12 0.03
C ILE A 269 7.51 17.57 -0.10
N LEU A 270 8.11 17.68 -1.28
CA LEU A 270 9.48 17.20 -1.53
C LEU A 270 10.52 17.99 -0.72
N ALA A 271 10.34 19.30 -0.58
CA ALA A 271 11.18 20.15 0.26
C ALA A 271 11.08 19.73 1.74
N ASP A 272 9.89 19.44 2.23
CA ASP A 272 9.68 18.93 3.59
C ASP A 272 10.30 17.55 3.79
N LYS A 273 10.33 16.69 2.76
CA LYS A 273 11.07 15.41 2.78
C LYS A 273 12.59 15.57 2.59
N GLY A 274 13.08 16.78 2.31
CA GLY A 274 14.52 17.04 2.08
C GLY A 274 15.04 16.56 0.72
N ARG A 275 14.16 16.29 -0.25
CA ARG A 275 14.50 15.78 -1.59
C ARG A 275 14.85 16.94 -2.54
N PHE A 276 15.96 17.64 -2.24
CA PHE A 276 16.33 18.91 -2.91
C PHE A 276 16.46 18.79 -4.44
N GLU A 277 17.11 17.74 -4.95
CA GLU A 277 17.28 17.60 -6.41
C GLU A 277 15.95 17.41 -7.14
N GLU A 278 14.99 16.72 -6.52
CA GLU A 278 13.65 16.56 -7.09
C GLU A 278 12.84 17.85 -7.03
N VAL A 279 12.98 18.65 -5.97
CA VAL A 279 12.41 20.00 -5.92
C VAL A 279 12.90 20.83 -7.10
N ARG A 280 14.21 20.77 -7.41
CA ARG A 280 14.80 21.50 -8.53
C ARG A 280 14.26 21.04 -9.88
N GLY A 281 14.07 19.72 -10.06
CA GLY A 281 13.48 19.16 -11.27
C GLY A 281 12.02 19.55 -11.46
N VAL A 282 11.18 19.34 -10.44
CA VAL A 282 9.74 19.67 -10.48
C VAL A 282 9.50 21.16 -10.70
N LEU A 283 10.37 22.02 -10.18
CA LEU A 283 10.23 23.48 -10.30
C LEU A 283 11.01 24.10 -11.47
N GLU A 284 11.62 23.32 -12.38
CA GLU A 284 12.56 23.83 -13.38
C GLU A 284 12.00 25.03 -14.17
N ASP A 285 10.81 24.87 -14.76
CA ASP A 285 10.17 25.91 -15.58
C ASP A 285 9.75 27.12 -14.74
N LEU A 286 9.17 26.89 -13.57
CA LEU A 286 8.76 27.98 -12.66
C LEU A 286 9.96 28.75 -12.11
N LEU A 287 11.08 28.07 -11.89
CA LEU A 287 12.35 28.71 -11.54
C LEU A 287 12.87 29.52 -12.72
N PHE A 288 12.81 29.03 -13.96
CA PHE A 288 13.19 29.81 -15.14
C PHE A 288 12.36 31.10 -15.29
N GLU A 289 11.05 31.02 -15.03
CA GLU A 289 10.12 32.16 -15.03
C GLU A 289 10.33 33.14 -13.85
N ASN A 290 11.22 32.83 -12.89
CA ASN A 290 11.38 33.55 -11.62
C ASN A 290 10.08 33.63 -10.80
N ASN A 291 9.28 32.56 -10.82
CA ASN A 291 8.11 32.45 -9.96
C ASN A 291 8.52 32.57 -8.48
N ALA A 292 7.85 33.45 -7.74
CA ALA A 292 8.24 33.80 -6.38
C ALA A 292 8.07 32.65 -5.38
N ASP A 293 7.06 31.79 -5.56
CA ASP A 293 6.82 30.65 -4.67
C ASP A 293 7.80 29.51 -4.95
N ALA A 294 8.09 29.25 -6.24
CA ALA A 294 9.12 28.29 -6.63
C ALA A 294 10.51 28.68 -6.10
N LEU A 295 10.90 29.96 -6.23
CA LEU A 295 12.16 30.47 -5.68
C LEU A 295 12.24 30.35 -4.15
N TYR A 296 11.13 30.60 -3.46
CA TYR A 296 11.05 30.44 -2.02
C TYR A 296 11.22 28.97 -1.61
N ILE A 297 10.47 28.05 -2.24
CA ILE A 297 10.51 26.61 -1.94
C ILE A 297 11.90 26.04 -2.23
N ALA A 298 12.47 26.32 -3.40
CA ALA A 298 13.81 25.86 -3.77
C ALA A 298 14.88 26.41 -2.82
N GLY A 299 14.79 27.69 -2.42
CA GLY A 299 15.69 28.29 -1.43
C GLY A 299 15.59 27.61 -0.06
N MET A 300 14.38 27.32 0.42
CA MET A 300 14.17 26.61 1.69
C MET A 300 14.67 25.15 1.63
N ALA A 301 14.42 24.45 0.53
CA ALA A 301 14.91 23.10 0.31
C ALA A 301 16.45 23.06 0.28
N ALA A 302 17.09 24.02 -0.40
CA ALA A 302 18.54 24.18 -0.44
C ALA A 302 19.13 24.45 0.96
N MET A 303 18.50 25.32 1.75
CA MET A 303 18.90 25.57 3.14
C MET A 303 18.89 24.28 3.97
N LYS A 304 17.81 23.50 3.88
CA LYS A 304 17.67 22.23 4.61
C LYS A 304 18.71 21.18 4.18
N ALA A 305 19.10 21.20 2.90
CA ALA A 305 20.13 20.34 2.36
C ALA A 305 21.57 20.83 2.63
N GLY A 306 21.76 21.96 3.32
CA GLY A 306 23.09 22.56 3.56
C GLY A 306 23.72 23.20 2.31
N ARG A 307 22.94 23.37 1.24
CA ARG A 307 23.34 23.96 -0.04
C ARG A 307 23.20 25.48 0.03
N PHE A 308 23.92 26.12 0.95
CA PHE A 308 23.72 27.53 1.29
C PHE A 308 24.01 28.50 0.14
N SER A 309 24.95 28.16 -0.75
CA SER A 309 25.23 28.98 -1.94
C SER A 309 24.05 28.98 -2.91
N ASP A 310 23.45 27.81 -3.16
CA ASP A 310 22.27 27.66 -4.03
C ASP A 310 21.07 28.39 -3.40
N ALA A 311 20.89 28.24 -2.07
CA ALA A 311 19.86 28.97 -1.32
C ALA A 311 20.02 30.49 -1.45
N ALA A 312 21.24 31.00 -1.33
CA ALA A 312 21.52 32.43 -1.47
C ALA A 312 21.18 32.95 -2.88
N GLU A 313 21.42 32.15 -3.92
CA GLU A 313 21.03 32.49 -5.30
C GLU A 313 19.50 32.60 -5.44
N TYR A 314 18.76 31.59 -4.98
CA TYR A 314 17.30 31.61 -5.04
C TYR A 314 16.70 32.78 -4.26
N PHE A 315 17.17 33.05 -3.04
CA PHE A 315 16.66 34.16 -2.25
C PHE A 315 17.07 35.54 -2.79
N SER A 316 18.24 35.65 -3.43
CA SER A 316 18.62 36.87 -4.16
C SER A 316 17.63 37.18 -5.27
N ARG A 317 17.28 36.17 -6.07
CA ARG A 317 16.27 36.27 -7.13
C ARG A 317 14.89 36.57 -6.56
N LEU A 318 14.49 35.90 -5.48
CA LEU A 318 13.23 36.15 -4.76
C LEU A 318 13.12 37.60 -4.29
N ASN A 319 14.20 38.19 -3.76
CA ASN A 319 14.21 39.59 -3.33
C ASN A 319 14.05 40.58 -4.49
N ARG A 320 14.35 40.19 -5.73
CA ARG A 320 14.11 41.04 -6.91
C ARG A 320 12.65 41.02 -7.35
N VAL A 321 11.99 39.85 -7.25
CA VAL A 321 10.60 39.68 -7.72
C VAL A 321 9.55 39.97 -6.64
N ARG A 322 9.81 39.58 -5.39
CA ARG A 322 8.91 39.76 -4.25
C ARG A 322 9.69 40.11 -2.97
N PRO A 323 10.26 41.33 -2.88
CA PRO A 323 11.03 41.76 -1.72
C PRO A 323 10.16 41.79 -0.45
N SER A 324 10.65 41.16 0.61
CA SER A 324 10.03 41.19 1.93
C SER A 324 11.10 41.21 3.02
N ARG A 325 10.71 41.58 4.25
CA ARG A 325 11.60 41.45 5.41
C ARG A 325 12.09 40.01 5.58
N GLN A 326 11.19 39.03 5.40
CA GLN A 326 11.51 37.62 5.55
C GLN A 326 12.50 37.14 4.49
N SER A 327 12.27 37.43 3.21
CA SER A 327 13.15 37.02 2.12
C SER A 327 14.54 37.68 2.20
N ARG A 328 14.65 38.90 2.72
CA ARG A 328 15.95 39.54 2.98
C ARG A 328 16.71 38.87 4.13
N ILE A 329 16.01 38.49 5.20
CA ILE A 329 16.61 37.72 6.31
C ILE A 329 17.08 36.36 5.79
N LEU A 330 16.24 35.61 5.06
CA LEU A 330 16.61 34.31 4.50
C LEU A 330 17.83 34.38 3.57
N TYR A 331 17.89 35.41 2.71
CA TYR A 331 19.06 35.65 1.86
C TYR A 331 20.32 35.92 2.68
N ALA A 332 20.24 36.79 3.70
CA ALA A 332 21.36 37.08 4.57
C ALA A 332 21.84 35.86 5.35
N THR A 333 20.91 35.04 5.87
CA THR A 333 21.23 33.78 6.55
C THR A 333 21.95 32.84 5.59
N ALA A 334 21.46 32.65 4.36
CA ALA A 334 22.13 31.81 3.38
C ALA A 334 23.54 32.32 3.01
N LEU A 335 23.73 33.64 2.91
CA LEU A 335 25.05 34.25 2.72
C LEU A 335 25.99 33.98 3.91
N TYR A 336 25.48 34.14 5.13
CA TYR A 336 26.26 33.90 6.34
C TYR A 336 26.72 32.43 6.43
N GLU A 337 25.79 31.49 6.25
CA GLU A 337 26.07 30.04 6.32
C GLU A 337 26.95 29.54 5.16
N SER A 338 26.95 30.23 4.01
CA SER A 338 27.89 29.96 2.91
C SER A 338 29.27 30.61 3.10
N GLY A 339 29.51 31.29 4.24
CA GLY A 339 30.78 31.94 4.57
C GLY A 339 30.93 33.37 4.05
N LYS A 340 29.93 33.93 3.36
CA LYS A 340 29.91 35.32 2.86
C LYS A 340 29.43 36.29 3.94
N VAL A 341 30.08 36.26 5.10
CA VAL A 341 29.66 36.98 6.32
C VAL A 341 29.58 38.49 6.10
N GLU A 342 30.54 39.09 5.39
CA GLU A 342 30.54 40.53 5.12
C GLU A 342 29.33 40.97 4.27
N GLU A 343 28.92 40.15 3.32
CA GLU A 343 27.74 40.43 2.49
C GLU A 343 26.46 40.30 3.31
N ALA A 344 26.36 39.27 4.16
CA ALA A 344 25.23 39.08 5.06
C ALA A 344 25.06 40.28 6.03
N MET A 345 26.15 40.80 6.58
CA MET A 345 26.14 41.92 7.54
C MET A 345 25.76 43.27 6.93
N LYS A 346 25.76 43.40 5.59
CA LYS A 346 25.23 44.59 4.89
C LYS A 346 23.71 44.65 4.92
N ILE A 347 23.04 43.52 5.16
CA ILE A 347 21.58 43.45 5.23
C ILE A 347 21.12 43.88 6.62
N GLU A 348 20.44 45.02 6.69
CA GLU A 348 20.09 45.69 7.94
C GLU A 348 19.28 44.80 8.88
N GLU A 349 18.29 44.07 8.35
CA GLU A 349 17.41 43.22 9.16
C GLU A 349 18.17 42.07 9.80
N PHE A 350 19.14 41.47 9.09
CA PHE A 350 19.99 40.41 9.63
C PHE A 350 20.95 40.96 10.68
N ARG A 351 21.63 42.07 10.39
CA ARG A 351 22.54 42.74 11.33
C ARG A 351 21.85 43.11 12.65
N SER A 352 20.61 43.61 12.58
CA SER A 352 19.80 43.94 13.76
C SER A 352 19.49 42.70 14.62
N ILE A 353 19.21 41.55 13.98
CA ILE A 353 18.98 40.29 14.67
C ILE A 353 20.28 39.76 15.28
N TYR A 354 21.36 39.70 14.51
CA TYR A 354 22.68 39.22 14.94
C TYR A 354 23.21 39.98 16.16
N ALA A 355 23.07 41.31 16.17
CA ALA A 355 23.49 42.14 17.29
C ALA A 355 22.76 41.80 18.61
N LYS A 356 21.49 41.36 18.54
CA LYS A 356 20.75 40.93 19.74
C LYS A 356 21.24 39.60 20.31
N PHE A 357 21.75 38.72 19.46
CA PHE A 357 22.25 37.40 19.87
C PHE A 357 23.68 37.43 20.40
N THR A 358 24.49 38.39 19.95
CA THR A 358 25.92 38.54 20.33
C THR A 358 26.17 39.49 21.50
N GLN A 359 25.12 40.15 22.02
CA GLN A 359 25.17 41.00 23.23
C GLN A 359 24.87 40.24 24.54
N LYS A 360 24.75 38.91 24.50
CA LYS A 360 24.85 38.00 25.66
C LYS A 360 26.23 37.36 25.66
#